data_AF-A0A854CMA5-F1
#
_entry.id   AF-A0A854CMA5-F1
#
_cell.length_a   1.000
_cell.length_b   1.000
_cell.length_c   1.000
_cell.angle_alpha   90.00
_cell.angle_beta   90.00
_cell.angle_gamma   90.00
#
_symmetry.space_group_name_H-M   'P 1'
#
loop_
_entity.id
_entity.type
_entity.pdbx_description
1 polymer ?
#
loop_
_entity_poly.entity_id
_entity_poly.type
_entity_poly.pdbx_seq_one_letter_code
_entity_poly.pdbx_strand_id
1 'polypeptide(L)' 'MPTLEHNERALGAFMADISHALRTPLAVLRAELEALQDSVGPMTPNSLGSLHQQVGQLIEDLYDVSLTDVGAHRSIWR' A
#
# COMPACT_ATOMS: atom_id res chain seq x y z
N MET A 1 -30.95 12.80 9.92
CA MET A 1 -30.05 11.65 9.78
C MET A 1 -28.68 12.09 9.24
N PRO A 2 -27.91 12.93 9.97
CA PRO A 2 -26.59 13.38 9.52
C PRO A 2 -25.47 12.33 9.70
N THR A 3 -25.74 11.24 10.42
CA THR A 3 -24.73 10.26 10.84
C THR A 3 -24.32 9.28 9.74
N LEU A 4 -25.22 8.94 8.81
CA LEU A 4 -24.92 8.04 7.69
C LEU A 4 -24.06 8.73 6.63
N GLU A 5 -24.45 9.92 6.19
CA GLU A 5 -23.68 10.71 5.22
C GLU A 5 -22.30 11.12 5.74
N HIS A 6 -22.15 11.27 7.06
CA HIS A 6 -20.85 11.53 7.66
C HIS A 6 -19.96 10.28 7.64
N ASN A 7 -20.53 9.10 7.91
CA ASN A 7 -19.81 7.83 7.87
C ASN A 7 -19.36 7.46 6.44
N GLU A 8 -20.23 7.61 5.45
CA GLU A 8 -19.91 7.35 4.04
C GLU A 8 -18.78 8.25 3.53
N ARG A 9 -18.77 9.53 3.92
CA ARG A 9 -17.68 10.46 3.58
C ARG A 9 -16.37 10.08 4.25
N ALA A 10 -16.42 9.64 5.50
CA ALA A 10 -15.23 9.17 6.21
C ALA A 10 -14.63 7.93 5.54
N LEU A 11 -15.47 6.95 5.17
CA LEU A 11 -15.05 5.76 4.42
C LEU A 11 -14.43 6.14 3.06
N GLY A 12 -15.05 7.06 2.33
CA GLY A 12 -14.53 7.52 1.04
C GLY A 12 -13.16 8.20 1.15
N ALA A 13 -12.97 9.05 2.18
CA ALA A 13 -11.68 9.70 2.45
C ALA A 13 -10.61 8.68 2.84
N PHE A 14 -10.95 7.72 3.71
CA PHE A 14 -10.04 6.66 4.13
C PHE A 14 -9.56 5.80 2.93
N MET A 15 -10.47 5.41 2.04
CA MET A 15 -10.11 4.66 0.84
C MET A 15 -9.21 5.45 -0.11
N ALA A 16 -9.39 6.77 -0.19
CA ALA A 16 -8.52 7.65 -0.98
C ALA A 16 -7.10 7.72 -0.39
N ASP A 17 -6.97 7.82 0.93
CA ASP A 17 -5.68 7.87 1.64
C ASP A 17 -4.90 6.56 1.47
N ILE A 18 -5.55 5.40 1.61
CA ILE A 18 -4.95 4.09 1.33
C ILE A 18 -4.46 4.03 -0.11
N SER A 19 -5.34 4.41 -1.06
CA SER A 19 -4.99 4.40 -2.48
C SER A 19 -3.81 5.30 -2.80
N HIS A 20 -3.62 6.40 -2.06
CA HIS A 20 -2.46 7.28 -2.22
C HIS A 20 -1.19 6.66 -1.63
N ALA A 21 -1.28 6.10 -0.42
CA ALA A 21 -0.16 5.45 0.25
C ALA A 21 0.38 4.25 -0.53
N LEU A 22 -0.48 3.47 -1.18
CA LEU A 22 -0.10 2.31 -2.00
C LEU A 22 0.59 2.69 -3.32
N ARG A 23 0.35 3.89 -3.88
CA ARG A 23 0.91 4.29 -5.17
C ARG A 23 2.43 4.26 -5.20
N THR A 24 3.09 4.74 -4.15
CA THR A 24 4.55 4.81 -4.06
C THR A 24 5.21 3.43 -4.02
N PRO A 25 4.86 2.51 -3.10
CA PRO A 25 5.46 1.18 -3.07
C PRO A 25 5.13 0.37 -4.33
N LEU A 26 3.93 0.51 -4.90
CA LEU A 26 3.58 -0.15 -6.17
C LEU A 26 4.39 0.39 -7.35
N ALA A 27 4.67 1.70 -7.39
CA ALA A 27 5.51 2.28 -8.43
C ALA A 27 6.96 1.77 -8.33
N VAL A 28 7.48 1.60 -7.10
CA VAL A 28 8.81 1.01 -6.86
C VAL A 28 8.85 -0.45 -7.31
N LEU A 29 7.88 -1.27 -6.88
CA LEU A 29 7.76 -2.66 -7.31
C LEU A 29 7.70 -2.79 -8.83
N ARG A 30 6.94 -1.92 -9.50
CA ARG A 30 6.85 -1.90 -10.96
C ARG A 30 8.18 -1.55 -11.61
N ALA A 31 8.88 -0.53 -11.11
CA ALA A 31 10.19 -0.14 -11.64
C ALA A 31 11.25 -1.25 -11.47
N GLU A 32 11.23 -1.96 -10.34
CA GLU A 32 12.10 -3.12 -10.11
C GLU A 32 11.78 -4.28 -11.07
N LEU A 33 10.49 -4.55 -11.32
CA LEU A 33 10.07 -5.55 -12.31
C LEU A 33 10.47 -5.16 -13.73
N GLU A 34 10.31 -3.89 -14.12
CA GLU A 34 10.74 -3.35 -15.42
C GLU A 34 12.26 -3.52 -15.58
N ALA A 35 13.06 -3.21 -14.56
CA ALA A 35 14.52 -3.38 -14.60
C ALA A 35 14.96 -4.84 -14.78
N LEU A 36 14.21 -5.79 -14.20
CA LEU A 36 14.44 -7.22 -14.40
C LEU A 36 14.05 -7.68 -15.81
N GLN A 37 12.94 -7.16 -16.36
CA GLN A 37 12.46 -7.50 -17.71
C GLN A 37 13.37 -6.94 -18.81
N ASP A 38 13.86 -5.72 -18.64
CA ASP A 38 14.73 -5.04 -19.60
C ASP A 38 16.17 -5.58 -19.60
N SER A 39 16.46 -6.64 -18.81
CA SER A 39 17.80 -7.23 -18.65
C SER A 39 18.86 -6.23 -18.15
N VAL A 40 18.42 -5.12 -17.54
CA VAL A 40 19.29 -4.04 -17.03
C VAL A 40 20.09 -4.49 -15.80
N GLY A 41 19.69 -5.60 -15.18
CA GLY A 41 20.46 -6.34 -14.18
C GLY A 41 20.13 -7.84 -14.19
N PRO A 42 21.00 -8.69 -13.60
CA PRO A 42 20.74 -10.13 -13.54
C PRO A 42 19.52 -10.42 -12.65
N MET A 43 18.57 -11.19 -13.17
CA MET A 43 17.49 -11.78 -12.39
C MET A 43 18.08 -12.88 -11.49
N THR A 44 18.53 -12.49 -10.30
CA THR A 44 19.08 -13.41 -9.32
C THR A 44 18.02 -13.87 -8.33
N PRO A 45 18.22 -15.02 -7.65
CA PRO A 45 17.38 -15.43 -6.53
C PRO A 45 17.24 -14.35 -5.44
N ASN A 46 18.28 -13.53 -5.23
CA ASN A 46 18.25 -12.43 -4.26
C ASN A 46 17.33 -11.29 -4.71
N SER A 47 17.37 -10.93 -6.00
CA SER A 47 16.49 -9.91 -6.59
C SER A 47 15.03 -10.34 -6.49
N LEU A 48 14.74 -11.61 -6.80
CA LEU A 48 13.41 -12.20 -6.68
C LEU A 48 12.93 -12.25 -5.22
N GLY A 49 13.80 -12.62 -4.28
CA GLY A 49 13.50 -12.63 -2.85
C GLY A 49 13.17 -11.24 -2.31
N SER A 50 13.89 -10.21 -2.77
CA SER A 50 13.64 -8.82 -2.38
C SER A 50 12.29 -8.30 -2.86
N LEU A 51 11.91 -8.62 -4.10
CA LEU A 51 10.57 -8.34 -4.64
C LEU A 51 9.48 -9.08 -3.84
N HIS A 52 9.69 -10.35 -3.55
CA HIS A 52 8.73 -11.15 -2.78
C HIS A 52 8.52 -10.58 -1.37
N GLN A 53 9.59 -10.16 -0.70
CA GLN A 53 9.52 -9.52 0.62
C GLN A 53 8.75 -8.20 0.57
N GLN A 54 9.00 -7.35 -0.42
CA GLN A 54 8.29 -6.08 -0.59
C GLN A 54 6.79 -6.30 -0.83
N VAL A 55 6.42 -7.29 -1.64
CA VAL A 55 5.01 -7.68 -1.83
C VAL A 55 4.40 -8.18 -0.53
N GLY A 56 5.12 -9.02 0.23
CA GLY A 56 4.68 -9.49 1.54
C GLY A 56 4.43 -8.35 2.53
N GLN A 57 5.34 -7.38 2.61
CA GLN A 57 5.17 -6.21 3.46
C GLN A 57 3.96 -5.38 3.06
N LEU A 58 3.72 -5.18 1.76
CA LEU A 58 2.56 -4.43 1.27
C LEU A 58 1.22 -5.11 1.64
N ILE A 59 1.19 -6.44 1.61
CA ILE A 59 0.02 -7.23 2.01
C ILE A 59 -0.21 -7.09 3.52
N GLU A 60 0.84 -7.16 4.33
CA GLU A 60 0.77 -6.99 5.78
C GLU A 60 0.31 -5.58 6.16
N ASP A 61 0.88 -4.54 5.53
CA ASP A 61 0.50 -3.15 5.75
C ASP A 61 -0.98 -2.91 5.42
N LEU A 62 -1.47 -3.49 4.31
CA LEU A 62 -2.87 -3.38 3.93
C LEU A 62 -3.79 -4.16 4.90
N TYR A 63 -3.32 -5.30 5.39
CA TYR A 63 -4.03 -6.08 6.40
C TYR A 63 -4.13 -5.31 7.72
N ASP A 64 -3.04 -4.73 8.21
CA ASP A 64 -3.00 -3.88 9.40
C ASP A 64 -3.93 -2.67 9.25
N VAL A 65 -3.91 -2.00 8.10
CA VAL A 65 -4.83 -0.89 7.82
C VAL A 65 -6.30 -1.36 7.87
N SER A 66 -6.61 -2.53 7.32
CA SER A 66 -7.97 -3.09 7.35
C SER A 66 -8.43 -3.46 8.76
N LEU A 67 -7.50 -3.87 9.64
CA LEU A 67 -7.77 -4.15 11.05
C LEU A 67 -7.92 -2.86 11.87
N THR A 68 -7.17 -1.81 11.51
CA THR A 68 -7.13 -0.55 12.24
C THR A 68 -8.21 0.46 11.76
N ASP A 69 -8.91 0.19 10.66
CA ASP A 69 -10.13 0.92 10.24
C ASP A 69 -11.24 0.87 11.32
N VAL A 70 -11.13 -0.07 12.27
CA VAL A 70 -12.01 -0.14 13.45
C VAL A 70 -11.56 0.82 14.59
N GLY A 71 -10.37 1.43 14.52
CA GLY A 71 -9.78 2.15 15.67
C GLY A 71 -8.90 3.40 15.45
N ALA A 72 -8.39 3.70 14.25
CA ALA A 72 -7.36 4.74 14.07
C ALA A 72 -7.82 6.00 13.33
N HIS A 73 -8.92 6.63 13.78
CA HIS A 73 -9.20 8.02 13.41
C HIS A 73 -8.58 9.02 14.40
N ARG A 74 -7.26 8.93 14.65
CA ARG A 74 -6.49 10.03 15.24
C ARG A 74 -4.99 9.77 15.15
N SER A 75 -4.27 10.82 14.77
CA SER A 75 -2.84 11.09 15.03
C SER A 75 -1.78 10.59 14.06
N ILE A 76 -1.81 10.94 12.76
CA ILE A 76 -0.56 11.11 12.00
C ILE A 76 -0.68 12.20 10.92
N TRP A 77 -0.80 13.47 11.32
CA TRP A 77 -0.25 14.64 10.59
C TRP A 77 0.02 15.74 11.63
N ARG A 78 1.17 15.65 12.32
CA ARG A 78 1.87 16.80 12.89
C ARG A 78 3.19 16.92 12.15
#